data_AF-A0A939KCI5-F1
#
_entry.id   AF-A0A939KCI5-F1
#
_cell.length_a   1.000
_cell.length_b   1.000
_cell.length_c   1.000
_cell.angle_alpha   90.00
_cell.angle_beta   90.00
_cell.angle_gamma   90.00
#
_symmetry.space_group_name_H-M   'P 1'
#
loop_
_entity.id
_entity.type
_entity.pdbx_description
1 polymer ?
#
loop_
_entity_poly.entity_id
_entity_poly.type
_entity_poly.pdbx_seq_one_letter_code
_entity_poly.pdbx_strand_id
1 'polypeptide(L)' 'MPLITAANLHEPGKRYFQAYSPGDDFYEALIDTHQGLSDEQSLAVNARLVLLLANHIGDISVLRQALAIARQPFNN' A
#
# COMPACT_ATOMS: atom_id res chain seq x y z
N MET A 1 5.65 -11.15 -12.45
CA MET A 1 5.30 -11.93 -11.23
C MET A 1 3.80 -11.77 -10.99
N PRO A 2 3.04 -12.74 -10.45
CA PRO A 2 1.62 -12.49 -10.16
C PRO A 2 1.46 -11.43 -9.05
N LEU A 3 0.35 -10.69 -9.10
CA LEU A 3 -0.02 -9.76 -8.02
C LEU A 3 -0.28 -10.54 -6.72
N ILE A 4 0.32 -10.09 -5.62
CA ILE A 4 0.08 -10.64 -4.27
C ILE A 4 -1.03 -9.81 -3.61
N THR A 5 -2.13 -10.46 -3.21
CA THR A 5 -3.29 -9.80 -2.57
C THR A 5 -3.42 -10.11 -1.08
N ALA A 6 -2.67 -11.08 -0.57
CA ALA A 6 -2.58 -11.37 0.86
C ALA A 6 -1.60 -10.42 1.56
N ALA A 7 -1.74 -10.27 2.87
CA ALA A 7 -0.80 -9.50 3.69
C ALA A 7 0.62 -10.07 3.53
N ASN A 8 1.54 -9.24 3.03
CA ASN A 8 2.92 -9.63 2.72
C ASN A 8 3.92 -8.53 3.14
N LEU A 9 3.58 -7.73 4.15
CA LEU A 9 4.46 -6.70 4.69
C LEU A 9 5.52 -7.34 5.59
N HIS A 10 6.79 -7.08 5.30
CA HIS A 10 7.92 -7.57 6.09
C HIS A 10 9.14 -6.64 5.90
N GLU A 11 10.04 -6.65 6.87
CA GLU A 11 11.35 -6.01 6.77
C GLU A 11 12.42 -7.08 6.56
N PRO A 12 13.22 -7.04 5.48
CA PRO A 12 14.29 -8.01 5.25
C PRO A 12 15.23 -8.10 6.46
N GLY A 13 15.39 -9.30 7.01
CA GLY A 13 16.27 -9.55 8.15
C GLY A 13 15.66 -9.28 9.53
N LYS A 14 14.47 -8.68 9.63
CA LYS A 14 13.76 -8.53 10.90
C LYS A 14 12.84 -9.72 11.14
N ARG A 15 13.00 -10.35 12.31
CA ARG A 15 12.06 -11.38 12.78
C ARG A 15 11.06 -10.73 13.72
N TYR A 16 9.85 -10.57 13.24
CA TYR A 16 8.75 -10.12 14.07
C TYR A 16 8.26 -11.28 14.94
N PHE A 17 8.23 -11.08 16.26
CA PHE A 17 7.71 -12.07 17.21
C PHE A 17 6.18 -12.13 17.18
N GLN A 18 5.52 -11.07 16.68
CA GLN A 18 4.08 -11.04 16.43
C GLN A 18 3.81 -10.84 14.94
N ALA A 19 2.99 -11.72 14.35
CA ALA A 19 2.74 -11.77 12.90
C ALA A 19 2.14 -10.48 12.30
N TYR A 20 1.51 -9.62 13.11
CA TYR A 20 0.81 -8.41 12.65
C TYR A 20 1.64 -7.13 12.72
N SER A 21 2.72 -7.13 13.51
CA SER A 21 3.53 -5.93 13.75
C SER A 21 4.10 -5.21 12.51
N PRO A 22 4.59 -5.87 11.43
CA PRO A 22 5.02 -5.13 10.23
C PRO A 22 3.88 -4.42 9.49
N GLY A 23 2.66 -4.96 9.58
CA GLY A 23 1.48 -4.29 9.05
C GLY A 23 1.15 -3.05 9.86
N ASP A 24 1.09 -3.20 11.17
CA ASP A 24 0.80 -2.12 12.11
C ASP A 24 1.82 -0.97 12.00
N ASP A 25 3.12 -1.29 11.95
CA ASP A 25 4.22 -0.31 11.77
C ASP A 25 4.01 0.53 10.48
N PHE A 26 3.61 -0.13 9.38
CA PHE A 26 3.35 0.57 8.12
C PHE A 26 2.06 1.39 8.17
N TYR A 27 1.00 0.87 8.78
CA TYR A 27 -0.25 1.61 8.96
C TYR A 27 -0.06 2.87 9.80
N GLU A 28 0.72 2.79 10.88
CA GLU A 28 1.09 3.95 11.71
C GLU A 28 1.84 5.00 10.86
N ALA A 29 2.88 4.59 10.13
CA ALA A 29 3.63 5.50 9.26
C ALA A 29 2.74 6.15 8.18
N LEU A 30 1.75 5.42 7.65
CA LEU A 30 0.79 5.96 6.70
C LEU A 30 -0.10 7.02 7.36
N ILE A 31 -0.64 6.75 8.54
CA ILE A 31 -1.46 7.71 9.30
C ILE A 31 -0.67 8.98 9.61
N ASP A 32 0.57 8.83 10.10
CA ASP A 32 1.46 9.95 10.42
C ASP A 32 1.75 10.82 9.20
N THR A 33 1.89 10.22 8.02
CA THR A 33 2.09 10.95 6.76
C THR A 33 0.92 11.88 6.41
N HIS A 34 -0.29 11.55 6.87
CA HIS A 34 -1.50 12.35 6.66
C HIS A 34 -1.77 13.38 7.77
N GLN A 35 -1.04 13.32 8.89
CA GLN A 35 -1.32 14.17 10.04
C GLN A 35 -1.17 15.67 9.70
N GLY A 36 -2.21 16.45 9.98
CA GLY A 36 -2.23 17.90 9.76
C GLY A 36 -2.50 18.33 8.31
N LEU A 37 -2.78 17.39 7.39
CA LEU A 37 -3.16 17.69 6.02
C LEU A 37 -4.69 17.89 5.88
N SER A 38 -5.10 18.74 4.93
CA SER A 38 -6.50 18.77 4.48
C SER A 38 -6.86 17.50 3.70
N ASP A 39 -8.15 17.30 3.45
CA ASP A 39 -8.65 16.17 2.65
C ASP A 39 -8.05 16.19 1.23
N GLU A 40 -7.96 17.36 0.60
CA GLU A 40 -7.39 17.51 -0.74
C GLU A 40 -5.89 17.22 -0.74
N GLN A 41 -5.17 17.64 0.30
CA GLN A 41 -3.75 17.36 0.45
C GLN A 41 -3.50 15.86 0.68
N SER A 42 -4.33 15.23 1.51
CA SER A 42 -4.30 13.79 1.74
C SER A 42 -4.57 13.00 0.46
N LEU A 43 -5.52 13.44 -0.36
CA LEU A 43 -5.78 12.85 -1.67
C LEU A 43 -4.56 12.98 -2.60
N ALA A 44 -3.90 14.14 -2.61
CA ALA A 44 -2.69 14.35 -3.40
C ALA A 44 -1.52 13.48 -2.94
N VAL A 45 -1.34 13.27 -1.63
CA VAL A 45 -0.37 12.33 -1.06
C VAL A 45 -0.66 10.91 -1.54
N ASN A 46 -1.91 10.45 -1.45
CA ASN A 46 -2.29 9.12 -1.91
C ASN A 46 -2.02 8.91 -3.41
N ALA A 47 -2.39 9.89 -4.24
CA ALA A 47 -2.09 9.82 -5.68
C ALA A 47 -0.59 9.73 -5.96
N ARG A 48 0.23 10.52 -5.26
CA ARG A 48 1.70 10.47 -5.40
C ARG A 48 2.27 9.13 -4.92
N LEU A 49 1.80 8.62 -3.79
CA LEU A 49 2.23 7.33 -3.25
C LEU A 49 1.94 6.19 -4.24
N VAL A 50 0.73 6.15 -4.81
CA VAL A 50 0.35 5.16 -5.83
C VAL A 50 1.31 5.21 -7.04
N LEU A 51 1.66 6.40 -7.53
CA LEU A 51 2.60 6.53 -8.65
C LEU A 51 4.03 6.08 -8.29
N LEU A 52 4.50 6.40 -7.09
CA LEU A 52 5.81 5.95 -6.61
C LEU A 52 5.88 4.43 -6.52
N LEU A 53 4.86 3.80 -5.94
CA LEU A 53 4.75 2.34 -5.83
C LEU A 53 4.61 1.69 -7.21
N ALA A 54 3.85 2.29 -8.13
CA ALA A 54 3.74 1.81 -9.49
C ALA A 54 5.08 1.79 -10.23
N ASN A 55 5.87 2.86 -10.06
CA ASN A 55 7.23 2.94 -10.60
C ASN A 55 8.16 1.90 -9.97
N HIS A 56 8.04 1.67 -8.66
CA HIS A 56 8.85 0.65 -7.97
C HIS A 56 8.52 -0.77 -8.42
N ILE A 57 7.24 -1.07 -8.67
CA ILE A 57 6.78 -2.37 -9.19
C ILE A 57 7.27 -2.60 -10.62
N GLY A 58 7.15 -1.58 -11.50
CA GLY A 58 7.66 -1.59 -12.89
C GLY A 58 6.96 -2.55 -13.87
N ASP A 59 6.27 -3.58 -13.39
CA ASP A 59 5.53 -4.57 -14.20
C ASP A 59 4.11 -4.08 -14.52
N ILE A 60 3.90 -3.60 -15.75
CA ILE A 60 2.59 -3.11 -16.25
C ILE A 60 1.49 -4.17 -16.12
N SER A 61 1.82 -5.47 -16.24
CA SER A 61 0.82 -6.54 -16.14
C SER A 61 0.29 -6.68 -14.70
N VAL A 62 1.15 -6.48 -13.70
CA VAL A 62 0.79 -6.45 -12.28
C VAL A 62 -0.06 -5.21 -11.99
N LEU A 63 0.33 -4.05 -12.49
CA LEU A 63 -0.42 -2.80 -12.30
C LEU A 63 -1.84 -2.88 -12.89
N ARG A 64 -1.98 -3.48 -14.08
CA ARG A 64 -3.30 -3.70 -14.69
C ARG A 64 -4.19 -4.63 -13.88
N GLN A 65 -3.62 -5.70 -13.31
CA GLN A 65 -4.36 -6.59 -12.40
C GLN A 65 -4.80 -5.84 -11.14
N ALA A 66 -3.92 -5.04 -10.54
CA ALA A 66 -4.24 -4.26 -9.35
C ALA A 66 -5.38 -3.28 -9.61
N LEU A 67 -5.34 -2.55 -10.74
CA LEU A 67 -6.42 -1.63 -11.14
C LEU A 67 -7.76 -2.34 -11.37
N ALA A 68 -7.73 -3.53 -11.98
CA ALA A 68 -8.95 -4.32 -12.20
C ALA A 68 -9.60 -4.75 -10.88
N ILE A 69 -8.80 -5.15 -9.89
CA ILE A 69 -9.28 -5.51 -8.55
C ILE A 69 -9.78 -4.27 -7.80
N ALA A 70 -9.01 -3.17 -7.80
CA ALA A 70 -9.35 -1.94 -7.09
C ALA A 70 -10.64 -1.27 -7.58
N ARG A 71 -11.05 -1.53 -8.83
CA ARG A 71 -12.33 -1.05 -9.38
C ARG A 71 -13.54 -1.86 -8.88
N GLN A 72 -13.33 -3.07 -8.34
CA GLN A 72 -14.43 -3.84 -7.79
C GLN A 72 -14.97 -3.13 -6.53
N PRO A 73 -16.29 -3.13 -6.32
CA PRO A 73 -16.85 -2.63 -5.07
C PRO A 73 -16.30 -3.44 -3.90
N PHE A 74 -16.12 -2.78 -2.75
CA PHE A 74 -15.89 -3.51 -1.50
C PHE A 74 -17.13 -4.37 -1.23
N ASN A 75 -17.03 -5.67 -1.51
CA ASN A 75 -18.03 -6.62 -1.07
C ASN A 75 -17.79 -6.83 0.43
N ASN A 76 -18.69 -6.29 1.25
CA ASN A 76 -18.74 -6.49 2.70
C ASN A 76 -19.25 -7.89 3.04
#